data_AF-A0A084SJ12-F1
#
_entry.id   AF-A0A084SJ12-F1
#
_cell.length_a   1.000
_cell.length_b   1.000
_cell.length_c   1.000
_cell.angle_alpha   90.00
_cell.angle_beta   90.00
_cell.angle_gamma   90.00
#
_symmetry.space_group_name_H-M   'P 1'
#
loop_
_entity.id
_entity.type
_entity.pdbx_description
1 polymer ?
#
loop_
_entity_poly.entity_id
_entity_poly.type
_entity_poly.pdbx_seq_one_letter_code
_entity_poly.pdbx_strand_id
1 'polypeptide(L)'
;MTALPSLVLGSPPLPGDESIRARLKACLLMGDLNCVVDQYLLLENIGRVPGWLVAFQNAFAVANRKAGECEKVARIIHEGLTRLGQNPEFLRFTIRGRAMVMGFDEISNGVLLRTHQLSTRGYHVAIRLGDKVIDAYTGPAGLPFREYMARLNTSPGSTIAEEVVQTL
;
A
#
# COMPACT_ATOMS: atom_id res chain seq x y z
N MET A 1 -46.57 -4.09 31.51
CA MET A 1 -45.25 -4.30 32.13
C MET A 1 -44.62 -5.51 31.49
N THR A 2 -43.62 -5.33 30.64
CA THR A 2 -42.60 -6.35 30.32
C THR A 2 -41.40 -5.62 29.74
N ALA A 3 -40.25 -5.85 30.36
CA ALA A 3 -39.02 -5.09 30.28
C ALA A 3 -38.33 -5.16 28.90
N LEU A 4 -37.72 -4.05 28.51
CA LEU A 4 -36.68 -4.00 27.48
C LEU A 4 -35.41 -4.70 28.03
N PRO A 5 -34.69 -5.50 27.24
CA PRO A 5 -33.38 -5.98 27.65
C PRO A 5 -32.35 -4.85 27.56
N SER A 6 -31.61 -4.73 28.65
CA SER A 6 -30.56 -3.78 28.94
C SER A 6 -29.45 -3.72 27.88
N LEU A 7 -29.00 -2.48 27.66
CA LEU A 7 -27.68 -2.10 27.17
C LEU A 7 -26.59 -3.08 27.59
N VAL A 8 -26.00 -3.78 26.62
CA VAL A 8 -24.67 -4.37 26.77
C VAL A 8 -23.68 -3.21 26.81
N LEU A 9 -23.42 -2.72 28.03
CA LEU A 9 -22.21 -1.98 28.38
C LEU A 9 -21.02 -2.90 28.10
N GLY A 10 -20.46 -2.80 26.89
CA GLY A 10 -19.17 -3.38 26.58
C GLY A 10 -18.15 -2.81 27.55
N SER A 11 -17.56 -3.69 28.37
CA SER A 11 -16.52 -3.32 29.32
C SER A 11 -15.39 -2.55 28.61
N PRO A 12 -14.81 -1.53 29.24
CA PRO A 12 -13.69 -0.81 28.65
C PRO A 12 -12.47 -1.74 28.55
N PRO A 13 -11.75 -1.78 27.42
CA PRO A 13 -10.56 -2.61 27.32
C PRO A 13 -9.49 -2.10 28.30
N LEU A 14 -8.96 -3.01 29.13
CA LEU A 14 -7.84 -2.80 30.06
C LEU A 14 -6.80 -3.92 29.82
N PRO A 15 -5.56 -3.72 30.27
CA PRO A 15 -4.37 -3.33 29.51
C PRO A 15 -3.88 -4.42 28.52
N GLY A 16 -3.49 -4.01 27.31
CA GLY A 16 -2.85 -4.88 26.31
C GLY A 16 -3.62 -5.01 24.99
N ASP A 17 -3.79 -3.90 24.28
CA ASP A 17 -3.65 -3.66 22.82
C ASP A 17 -4.03 -4.69 21.74
N GLU A 18 -4.23 -5.97 22.00
CA GLU A 18 -4.42 -6.99 20.95
C GLU A 18 -5.68 -6.72 20.11
N SER A 19 -6.73 -6.19 20.72
CA SER A 19 -7.93 -5.78 19.98
C SER A 19 -7.70 -4.54 19.10
N ILE A 20 -6.88 -3.58 19.55
CA ILE A 20 -6.52 -2.39 18.78
C ILE A 20 -5.54 -2.75 17.66
N ARG A 21 -4.55 -3.61 17.96
CA ARG A 21 -3.61 -4.17 16.98
C ARG A 21 -4.34 -4.99 15.91
N ALA A 22 -5.32 -5.79 16.30
CA ALA A 22 -6.16 -6.53 15.34
C ALA A 22 -6.98 -5.58 14.46
N ARG A 23 -7.56 -4.51 15.03
CA ARG A 23 -8.27 -3.48 14.26
C ARG A 23 -7.35 -2.71 13.33
N LEU A 24 -6.17 -2.30 13.80
CA LEU A 24 -5.15 -1.65 12.99
C LEU A 24 -4.75 -2.52 11.80
N LYS A 25 -4.55 -3.83 12.04
CA LYS A 25 -4.30 -4.79 10.96
C LYS A 25 -5.47 -4.88 9.98
N ALA A 26 -6.71 -4.88 10.47
CA ALA A 26 -7.89 -4.86 9.61
C ALA A 26 -7.97 -3.56 8.77
N CYS A 27 -7.70 -2.40 9.37
CA CYS A 27 -7.63 -1.12 8.64
C CYS A 27 -6.61 -1.18 7.51
N LEU A 28 -5.41 -1.73 7.78
CA LEU A 28 -4.37 -1.90 6.76
C LEU A 28 -4.80 -2.82 5.62
N LEU A 29 -5.43 -3.95 5.96
CA LEU A 29 -5.91 -4.90 4.95
C LEU A 29 -6.97 -4.29 4.03
N MET A 30 -7.82 -3.41 4.57
CA MET A 30 -8.84 -2.65 3.83
C MET A 30 -8.25 -1.43 3.10
N GLY A 31 -7.02 -1.01 3.42
CA GLY A 31 -6.44 0.23 2.92
C GLY A 31 -7.10 1.50 3.46
N ASP A 32 -7.80 1.43 4.59
CA ASP A 32 -8.43 2.60 5.21
C ASP A 32 -7.41 3.36 6.06
N LEU A 33 -6.78 4.37 5.46
CA LEU A 33 -5.74 5.16 6.11
C LEU A 33 -6.25 6.00 7.28
N ASN A 34 -7.53 6.38 7.31
CA ASN A 34 -8.09 7.12 8.44
C ASN A 34 -8.22 6.18 9.64
N CYS A 35 -8.78 4.99 9.41
CA CYS A 35 -8.83 3.91 10.40
C CYS A 35 -7.42 3.56 10.92
N VAL A 36 -6.42 3.47 10.04
CA VAL A 36 -5.02 3.23 10.44
C VAL A 36 -4.52 4.30 11.41
N VAL A 37 -4.75 5.59 11.10
CA VAL A 37 -4.34 6.69 11.99
C VAL A 37 -5.05 6.57 13.33
N ASP A 38 -6.37 6.44 13.34
CA ASP A 38 -7.15 6.39 14.57
C ASP A 38 -6.71 5.24 15.47
N GLN A 39 -6.56 4.04 14.91
CA GLN A 39 -6.12 2.88 15.68
C GLN A 39 -4.67 3.02 16.15
N TYR A 40 -3.78 3.61 15.35
CA TYR A 40 -2.38 3.81 15.75
C TYR A 40 -2.24 4.82 16.90
N LEU A 41 -2.96 5.94 16.85
CA LEU A 41 -2.96 6.94 17.92
C LEU A 41 -3.47 6.36 19.25
N LEU A 42 -4.52 5.53 19.17
CA LEU A 42 -5.05 4.80 20.33
C LEU A 42 -4.06 3.78 20.89
N LEU A 43 -3.41 2.99 20.01
CA LEU A 43 -2.43 1.97 20.37
C LEU A 43 -1.22 2.58 21.11
N GLU A 44 -0.62 3.62 20.52
CA GLU A 44 0.58 4.25 21.08
C GLU A 44 0.25 5.26 22.21
N ASN A 45 -1.03 5.49 22.48
CA ASN A 45 -1.51 6.49 23.44
C ASN A 45 -0.91 7.89 23.20
N ILE A 46 -0.93 8.34 21.94
CA ILE A 46 -0.40 9.65 21.51
C ILE A 46 -1.51 10.53 20.91
N GLY A 47 -1.48 11.83 21.21
CA GLY A 47 -2.50 12.78 20.75
C GLY A 47 -2.24 13.45 19.40
N ARG A 48 -1.15 13.09 18.71
CA ARG A 48 -0.78 13.71 17.43
C ARG A 48 -0.21 12.70 16.44
N VAL A 49 -0.57 12.85 15.17
CA VAL A 49 -0.06 12.00 14.09
C VAL A 49 1.44 12.24 13.91
N PRO A 50 2.29 11.22 14.03
CA PRO A 50 3.73 11.38 13.83
C PRO A 50 4.04 11.64 12.35
N GLY A 51 5.12 12.37 12.08
CA GLY A 51 5.48 12.80 10.72
C GLY A 51 5.68 11.64 9.72
N TRP A 52 6.17 10.49 10.19
CA TRP A 52 6.31 9.30 9.34
C TRP A 52 4.96 8.76 8.87
N LEU A 53 3.92 8.83 9.70
CA LEU A 53 2.58 8.33 9.37
C LEU A 53 1.89 9.28 8.38
N VAL A 54 2.12 10.59 8.54
CA VAL A 54 1.72 11.59 7.53
C VAL A 54 2.43 11.32 6.20
N ALA A 55 3.73 11.02 6.21
CA ALA A 55 4.48 10.67 5.00
C ALA A 55 3.92 9.39 4.35
N PHE A 56 3.63 8.36 5.15
CA PHE A 56 3.01 7.12 4.70
C PHE A 56 1.67 7.35 4.01
N GLN A 57 0.78 8.16 4.59
CA GLN A 57 -0.49 8.53 3.95
C GLN A 57 -0.26 9.28 2.64
N ASN A 58 0.65 10.26 2.65
CA ASN A 58 0.95 11.07 1.48
C ASN A 58 1.60 10.27 0.35
N ALA A 59 2.25 9.14 0.61
CA ALA A 59 2.82 8.27 -0.41
C ALA A 59 1.79 7.83 -1.46
N PHE A 60 0.51 7.75 -1.08
CA PHE A 60 -0.59 7.34 -1.95
C PHE A 60 -1.33 8.50 -2.63
N ALA A 61 -0.90 9.75 -2.40
CA ALA A 61 -1.50 10.92 -3.03
C ALA A 61 -1.31 10.89 -4.55
N VAL A 62 -2.29 11.42 -5.30
CA VAL A 62 -2.25 11.48 -6.77
C VAL A 62 -0.99 12.19 -7.28
N ALA A 63 -0.45 13.17 -6.55
CA ALA A 63 0.78 13.87 -6.89
C ALA A 63 2.02 12.96 -6.97
N ASN A 64 1.99 11.78 -6.33
CA ASN A 64 3.06 10.79 -6.35
C ASN A 64 2.89 9.74 -7.47
N ARG A 65 1.78 9.79 -8.23
CA ARG A 65 1.53 8.94 -9.40
C ARG A 65 2.23 9.50 -10.65
N LYS A 66 3.54 9.65 -10.59
CA LYS A 66 4.36 10.18 -11.68
C LYS A 66 5.66 9.41 -11.85
N ALA A 67 6.13 9.34 -13.10
CA ALA A 67 7.38 8.67 -13.43
C ALA A 67 8.56 9.28 -12.66
N GLY A 68 9.41 8.42 -12.11
CA GLY A 68 10.64 8.80 -11.40
C GLY A 68 10.52 8.93 -9.87
N GLU A 69 9.33 8.92 -9.28
CA GLU A 69 9.17 8.96 -7.80
C GLU A 69 9.13 7.58 -7.15
N CYS A 70 9.07 6.51 -7.95
CA CYS A 70 8.80 5.15 -7.46
C CYS A 70 9.71 4.73 -6.29
N GLU A 71 11.00 5.02 -6.33
CA GLU A 71 11.92 4.67 -5.24
C GLU A 71 11.62 5.41 -3.95
N LYS A 72 11.41 6.73 -4.03
CA LYS A 72 11.09 7.55 -2.86
C LYS A 72 9.78 7.10 -2.23
N VAL A 73 8.75 6.90 -3.05
CA VAL A 73 7.44 6.41 -2.63
C VAL A 73 7.58 5.02 -2.00
N ALA A 74 8.30 4.10 -2.63
CA ALA A 74 8.53 2.76 -2.11
C ALA A 74 9.23 2.79 -0.75
N ARG A 75 10.28 3.61 -0.56
CA ARG A 75 10.95 3.75 0.75
C ARG A 75 10.00 4.23 1.84
N ILE A 76 9.15 5.21 1.54
CA ILE A 76 8.16 5.74 2.49
C ILE A 76 7.11 4.68 2.85
N ILE A 77 6.60 3.94 1.85
CA ILE A 77 5.63 2.85 2.06
C ILE A 77 6.26 1.74 2.90
N HIS A 78 7.49 1.33 2.57
CA HIS A 78 8.23 0.32 3.31
C HIS A 78 8.43 0.72 4.77
N GLU A 79 8.89 1.95 5.02
CA GLU A 79 9.08 2.46 6.38
C GLU A 79 7.76 2.47 7.16
N GLY A 80 6.68 2.99 6.56
CA GLY A 80 5.37 3.04 7.19
C GLY A 80 4.83 1.66 7.55
N LEU A 81 4.88 0.71 6.62
CA LEU A 81 4.45 -0.67 6.86
C LEU A 81 5.31 -1.36 7.94
N THR A 82 6.63 -1.14 7.92
CA THR A 82 7.54 -1.68 8.94
C THR A 82 7.20 -1.16 10.34
N ARG A 83 6.98 0.16 10.48
CA ARG A 83 6.58 0.79 11.75
C ARG A 83 5.21 0.32 12.23
N LEU A 84 4.34 -0.09 11.31
CA LEU A 84 3.04 -0.71 11.59
C LEU A 84 3.13 -2.23 11.85
N GLY A 85 4.34 -2.75 12.08
CA GLY A 85 4.58 -4.15 12.43
C GLY A 85 4.38 -5.13 11.28
N GLN A 86 4.42 -4.67 10.03
CA GLN A 86 4.39 -5.52 8.85
C GLN A 86 5.81 -5.88 8.39
N ASN A 87 5.92 -6.87 7.50
CA ASN A 87 7.19 -7.27 6.88
C ASN A 87 7.16 -7.01 5.37
N PRO A 88 7.25 -5.74 4.93
CA PRO A 88 7.28 -5.39 3.52
C PRO A 88 8.63 -5.77 2.87
N GLU A 89 8.60 -6.06 1.58
CA GLU A 89 9.79 -6.29 0.76
C GLU A 89 9.81 -5.31 -0.41
N PHE A 90 10.99 -4.87 -0.85
CA PHE A 90 11.10 -4.12 -2.10
C PHE A 90 10.98 -5.07 -3.29
N LEU A 91 10.11 -4.74 -4.22
CA LEU A 91 9.93 -5.47 -5.47
C LEU A 91 10.33 -4.55 -6.63
N ARG A 92 11.42 -4.92 -7.28
CA ARG A 92 11.99 -4.19 -8.42
C ARG A 92 11.47 -4.82 -9.72
N PHE A 93 11.07 -3.97 -10.65
CA PHE A 93 10.71 -4.34 -12.01
C PHE A 93 11.70 -3.72 -12.99
N THR A 94 12.21 -4.53 -13.90
CA THR A 94 13.14 -4.12 -14.94
C THR A 94 12.64 -4.55 -16.31
N ILE A 95 12.82 -3.71 -17.32
CA ILE A 95 12.53 -4.09 -18.69
C ILE A 95 13.78 -4.71 -19.32
N ARG A 96 13.58 -5.86 -19.95
CA ARG A 96 14.54 -6.50 -20.86
C ARG A 96 14.05 -6.32 -22.29
N GLY A 97 14.76 -5.53 -23.09
CA GLY A 97 14.39 -5.28 -24.48
C GLY A 97 14.97 -3.97 -25.01
N ARG A 98 14.55 -3.58 -26.21
CA ARG A 98 15.04 -2.36 -26.89
C ARG A 98 14.36 -1.08 -26.39
N ALA A 99 13.08 -1.16 -26.02
CA ALA A 99 12.32 -0.04 -25.51
C ALA A 99 12.21 -0.12 -23.99
N MET A 100 12.54 0.98 -23.31
CA MET A 100 12.62 1.08 -21.85
C MET A 100 11.38 1.73 -21.22
N VAL A 101 10.21 1.55 -21.84
CA VAL A 101 8.95 2.14 -21.36
C VAL A 101 8.11 1.11 -20.64
N MET A 102 7.70 1.45 -19.42
CA MET A 102 6.80 0.65 -18.58
C MET A 102 5.54 1.45 -18.31
N GLY A 103 4.38 0.88 -18.66
CA GLY A 103 3.08 1.41 -18.34
C GLY A 103 2.35 0.58 -17.28
N PHE A 104 1.32 1.19 -16.70
CA PHE A 104 0.40 0.55 -15.77
C PHE A 104 -1.04 0.89 -16.12
N ASP A 105 -1.85 -0.14 -16.30
CA ASP A 105 -3.25 -0.02 -16.66
C ASP A 105 -4.14 0.14 -15.43
N GLU A 106 -4.78 1.31 -15.34
CA GLU A 106 -5.84 1.59 -14.38
C GLU A 106 -7.15 0.99 -14.91
N ILE A 107 -7.55 -0.11 -14.29
CA ILE A 107 -8.78 -0.83 -14.62
C ILE A 107 -9.77 -0.69 -13.46
N SER A 108 -11.03 -0.38 -13.79
CA SER A 108 -12.16 -0.34 -12.87
C SER A 108 -13.33 -1.11 -13.45
N ASN A 109 -13.91 -2.03 -12.68
CA ASN A 109 -15.02 -2.91 -13.12
C ASN A 109 -14.74 -3.62 -14.46
N GLY A 110 -13.49 -4.05 -14.67
CA GLY A 110 -13.05 -4.71 -15.91
C GLY A 110 -12.83 -3.77 -17.11
N VAL A 111 -13.06 -2.46 -16.95
CA VAL A 111 -12.86 -1.46 -18.01
C VAL A 111 -11.53 -0.75 -17.81
N LEU A 112 -10.70 -0.73 -18.85
CA LEU A 112 -9.50 0.10 -18.91
C LEU A 112 -9.92 1.57 -18.90
N LEU A 113 -9.60 2.28 -17.82
CA LEU A 113 -9.86 3.71 -17.69
C LEU A 113 -8.71 4.52 -18.30
N ARG A 114 -7.47 4.13 -17.99
CA ARG A 114 -6.27 4.86 -18.39
C ARG A 114 -5.02 4.00 -18.29
N THR A 115 -4.05 4.25 -19.15
CA THR A 115 -2.67 3.75 -18.99
C THR A 115 -1.78 4.88 -18.46
N HIS A 116 -1.06 4.61 -17.38
CA HIS A 116 -0.09 5.53 -16.78
C HIS A 116 1.32 5.14 -17.19
N GLN A 117 2.16 6.12 -17.51
CA GLN A 117 3.58 5.87 -17.71
C GLN A 117 4.27 5.76 -16.34
N LEU A 118 4.70 4.55 -15.96
CA LEU A 118 5.45 4.31 -14.72
C LEU A 118 6.92 4.72 -14.88
N SER A 119 7.53 4.31 -16.00
CA SER A 119 8.97 4.48 -16.21
C SER A 119 9.29 4.70 -17.67
N THR A 120 10.21 5.62 -17.94
CA THR A 120 10.84 5.83 -19.25
C THR A 120 12.29 5.29 -19.29
N ARG A 121 12.74 4.65 -18.20
CA ARG A 121 14.10 4.11 -18.03
C ARG A 121 14.12 2.60 -17.80
N GLY A 122 12.98 1.94 -17.98
CA GLY A 122 12.87 0.49 -17.86
C GLY A 122 12.93 0.01 -16.42
N TYR A 123 12.65 0.88 -15.45
CA TYR A 123 12.85 0.62 -14.03
C TYR A 123 11.70 1.16 -13.20
N HIS A 124 11.11 0.31 -12.36
CA HIS A 124 10.07 0.66 -11.40
C HIS A 124 10.26 -0.12 -10.11
N VAL A 125 9.80 0.43 -8.99
CA VAL A 125 9.83 -0.21 -7.70
C VAL A 125 8.49 -0.06 -7.01
N ALA A 126 8.01 -1.17 -6.44
CA ALA A 126 6.84 -1.21 -5.57
C ALA A 126 7.18 -1.99 -4.29
N ILE A 127 6.24 -2.01 -3.35
CA ILE A 127 6.37 -2.79 -2.12
C ILE A 127 5.52 -4.05 -2.21
N ARG A 128 6.13 -5.20 -1.94
CA ARG A 128 5.42 -6.45 -1.75
C ARG A 128 5.07 -6.61 -0.27
N LEU A 129 3.82 -6.95 0.02
CA LEU A 129 3.35 -7.34 1.34
C LEU A 129 2.51 -8.61 1.21
N GLY A 130 3.12 -9.76 1.52
CA GLY A 130 2.49 -11.07 1.28
C GLY A 130 2.24 -11.32 -0.21
N ASP A 131 0.97 -11.49 -0.58
CA ASP A 131 0.52 -11.67 -1.97
C ASP A 131 0.16 -10.35 -2.67
N LYS A 132 0.26 -9.22 -1.98
CA LYS A 132 -0.09 -7.90 -2.50
C LYS A 132 1.13 -7.10 -2.95
N VAL A 133 0.93 -6.27 -3.97
CA VAL A 133 1.84 -5.24 -4.42
C VAL A 133 1.22 -3.87 -4.14
N ILE A 134 2.00 -2.99 -3.53
CA ILE A 134 1.59 -1.68 -3.01
C ILE A 134 2.51 -0.62 -3.61
N ASP A 135 1.92 0.35 -4.31
CA ASP A 135 2.56 1.58 -4.76
C ASP A 135 1.54 2.75 -4.78
N ALA A 136 1.94 3.91 -5.34
CA ALA A 136 1.07 5.08 -5.44
C ALA A 136 -0.18 4.86 -6.34
N TYR A 137 -0.15 3.89 -7.25
CA TYR A 137 -1.23 3.60 -8.20
C TYR A 137 -2.22 2.58 -7.63
N THR A 138 -1.73 1.57 -6.91
CA THR A 138 -2.59 0.57 -6.25
C THR A 138 -3.25 1.11 -4.98
N GLY A 139 -2.65 2.15 -4.39
CA GLY A 139 -3.08 2.64 -3.09
C GLY A 139 -2.72 1.70 -1.93
N PRO A 140 -3.16 2.04 -0.71
CA PRO A 140 -2.76 1.35 0.52
C PRO A 140 -3.29 -0.09 0.62
N ALA A 141 -4.41 -0.39 -0.02
CA ALA A 141 -4.97 -1.74 -0.06
C ALA A 141 -4.14 -2.70 -0.92
N GLY A 142 -3.32 -2.17 -1.84
CA GLY A 142 -2.55 -2.93 -2.81
C GLY A 142 -3.40 -3.65 -3.85
N LEU A 143 -2.73 -4.37 -4.75
CA LEU A 143 -3.33 -5.34 -5.66
C LEU A 143 -2.71 -6.72 -5.47
N PRO A 144 -3.45 -7.82 -5.68
CA PRO A 144 -2.85 -9.14 -5.78
C PRO A 144 -1.74 -9.17 -6.83
N PHE A 145 -0.64 -9.86 -6.56
CA PHE A 145 0.55 -9.88 -7.41
C PHE A 145 0.23 -10.23 -8.88
N ARG A 146 -0.60 -11.25 -9.10
CA ARG A 146 -1.03 -11.66 -10.45
C ARG A 146 -1.77 -10.54 -11.19
N GLU A 147 -2.63 -9.82 -10.48
CA GLU A 147 -3.38 -8.71 -11.06
C GLU A 147 -2.48 -7.51 -11.33
N TYR A 148 -1.54 -7.22 -10.42
CA TYR A 148 -0.52 -6.20 -10.64
C TYR A 148 0.29 -6.47 -11.91
N MET A 149 0.81 -7.69 -12.05
CA MET A 149 1.58 -8.10 -13.24
C MET A 149 0.76 -8.02 -14.53
N ALA A 150 -0.54 -8.35 -14.48
CA ALA A 150 -1.42 -8.25 -15.63
C ALA A 150 -1.71 -6.79 -16.07
N ARG A 151 -1.56 -5.83 -15.15
CA ARG A 151 -1.71 -4.39 -15.42
C ARG A 151 -0.42 -3.74 -15.89
N LEU A 152 0.73 -4.38 -15.69
CA LEU A 152 1.99 -3.89 -16.23
C LEU A 152 2.06 -4.15 -17.73
N ASN A 153 2.45 -3.13 -18.48
CA ASN A 153 2.67 -3.25 -19.92
C ASN A 153 4.00 -2.63 -20.33
N THR A 154 4.52 -3.13 -21.46
CA THR A 154 5.74 -2.63 -22.10
C THR A 154 5.60 -2.73 -23.61
N SER A 155 6.56 -2.20 -24.36
CA SER A 155 6.52 -2.23 -25.81
C SER A 155 6.65 -3.67 -26.36
N PRO A 156 6.08 -3.94 -27.55
CA PRO A 156 6.25 -5.22 -28.23
C PRO A 156 7.73 -5.60 -28.36
N GLY A 157 8.06 -6.86 -28.03
CA GLY A 157 9.43 -7.37 -28.07
C GLY A 157 10.30 -7.02 -26.84
N SER A 158 9.74 -6.31 -25.86
CA SER A 158 10.30 -6.17 -24.52
C SER A 158 9.55 -7.08 -23.53
N THR A 159 10.22 -7.49 -22.46
CA THR A 159 9.64 -8.25 -21.35
C THR A 159 9.93 -7.56 -20.03
N ILE A 160 9.01 -7.64 -19.09
CA ILE A 160 9.21 -7.16 -17.71
C ILE A 160 9.72 -8.33 -16.87
N ALA A 161 10.78 -8.10 -16.10
CA ALA A 161 11.33 -9.03 -15.13
C ALA A 161 11.29 -8.41 -13.74
N GLU A 162 10.91 -9.21 -12.76
CA GLU A 162 10.77 -8.83 -11.36
C GLU A 162 11.85 -9.48 -10.47
N GLU A 163 12.22 -8.78 -9.41
CA GLU A 163 13.19 -9.22 -8.41
C GLU A 163 12.83 -8.66 -7.03
N VAL A 164 12.83 -9.50 -6.01
CA VAL A 164 12.78 -9.04 -4.62
C VAL A 164 14.17 -8.60 -4.20
N VAL A 165 14.30 -7.36 -3.70
CA VAL A 165 15.58 -6.78 -3.31
C VAL A 165 15.55 -6.37 -1.84
N GLN A 166 16.68 -6.50 -1.15
CA GLN A 166 16.78 -6.17 0.27
C GLN A 166 16.77 -4.65 0.51
N THR A 167 17.37 -3.90 -0.42
CA THR A 167 17.50 -2.43 -0.35
C THR A 167 17.43 -1.83 -1.74
N LEU A 168 16.97 -0.58 -1.81
CA LEU A 168 17.03 0.26 -3.01
C LEU A 168 18.28 1.14 -3.02
#